data_AF-A0A6D2HT42-F1
#
_entry.id   AF-A0A6D2HT42-F1
#
_cell.length_a   1.000
_cell.length_b   1.000
_cell.length_c   1.000
_cell.angle_alpha   90.00
_cell.angle_beta   90.00
_cell.angle_gamma   90.00
#
_symmetry.space_group_name_H-M   'P 1'
#
loop_
_entity.id
_entity.type
_entity.pdbx_description
1 polymer ?
#
loop_
_entity_poly.entity_id
_entity_poly.type
_entity_poly.pdbx_seq_one_letter_code
_entity_poly.pdbx_strand_id
1 'polypeptide(L)'
;MSGRPSYLYLGKQNPSRADLLSLTDSEMAKSKNHTAHNQSAKAHKNGIKKPRRHRHTSTKGMDPKFLRNQRYARKHNVKSGENASAEE
;
A
#
# COMPACT_ATOMS: atom_id res chain seq x y z
N MET A 1 38.44 49.78 22.06
CA MET A 1 39.48 48.92 21.45
C MET A 1 39.31 47.51 21.95
N SER A 2 38.77 46.60 21.14
CA SER A 2 38.81 45.16 21.39
C SER A 2 38.61 44.46 20.05
N GLY A 3 39.65 43.74 19.62
CA GLY A 3 39.90 43.33 18.25
C GLY A 3 38.86 42.38 17.68
N ARG A 4 38.59 42.54 16.37
CA ARG A 4 37.89 41.55 15.55
C ARG A 4 38.84 40.36 15.35
N PRO A 5 38.44 39.11 15.63
CA PRO A 5 39.28 37.97 15.36
C PRO A 5 39.33 37.74 13.85
N SER A 6 40.53 37.83 13.29
CA SER A 6 40.83 37.47 11.92
C SER A 6 40.73 35.96 11.76
N TYR A 7 39.57 35.46 11.32
CA TYR A 7 39.48 34.09 10.83
C TYR A 7 40.18 34.04 9.47
N LEU A 8 41.46 33.64 9.50
CA LEU A 8 42.19 33.21 8.32
C LEU A 8 41.40 32.09 7.66
N TYR A 9 40.86 32.37 6.48
CA TYR A 9 40.27 31.34 5.62
C TYR A 9 41.41 30.44 5.15
N LEU A 10 41.60 29.33 5.86
CA LEU A 10 42.51 28.27 5.45
C LEU A 10 41.96 27.72 4.12
N GLY A 11 42.79 27.83 3.07
CA GLY A 11 42.43 27.47 1.71
C GLY A 11 41.84 26.06 1.65
N LYS A 12 40.53 25.99 1.45
CA LYS A 12 39.90 24.76 0.96
C LYS A 12 40.46 24.55 -0.43
N GLN A 13 41.34 23.56 -0.58
CA GLN A 13 41.59 22.96 -1.88
C GLN A 13 40.24 22.47 -2.39
N ASN A 14 39.67 23.18 -3.37
CA ASN A 14 38.54 22.69 -4.13
C ASN A 14 39.10 21.54 -4.97
N PRO A 15 38.64 20.29 -4.81
CA PRO A 15 39.02 19.23 -5.73
C PRO A 15 38.63 19.68 -7.14
N SER A 16 39.53 19.46 -8.09
CA SER A 16 39.33 19.91 -9.44
C SER A 16 38.01 19.33 -9.97
N ARG A 17 37.26 20.09 -10.77
CA ARG A 17 36.02 19.60 -11.41
C ARG A 17 36.24 18.32 -12.24
N ALA A 18 37.50 17.97 -12.53
CA ALA A 18 37.89 16.71 -13.16
C ALA A 18 37.82 15.49 -12.22
N ASP A 19 37.88 15.67 -10.89
CA ASP A 19 37.78 14.57 -9.91
C ASP A 19 36.33 14.14 -9.63
N LEU A 20 35.34 14.86 -10.16
CA LEU A 20 33.90 14.52 -10.09
C LEU A 20 33.35 14.01 -11.43
N LEU A 21 34.22 13.64 -12.37
CA LEU A 21 33.83 13.13 -13.70
C LEU A 21 34.55 11.82 -14.08
N SER A 22 35.06 11.06 -13.11
CA SER A 22 35.74 9.77 -13.35
C SER A 22 34.99 8.55 -12.79
N LEU A 23 33.64 8.54 -12.84
CA LEU A 23 32.82 7.41 -12.37
C LEU A 23 31.68 7.01 -13.33
N THR A 24 31.79 7.29 -14.62
CA THR A 24 30.73 6.91 -15.56
C THR A 24 31.28 6.52 -16.93
N ASP A 25 31.98 5.39 -17.01
CA ASP A 25 32.13 4.64 -18.28
C ASP A 25 32.53 3.17 -18.01
N SER A 26 31.95 2.56 -16.96
CA SER A 26 31.68 1.13 -17.05
C SER A 26 30.42 1.03 -17.88
N GLU A 27 30.55 0.51 -19.10
CA GLU A 27 29.43 0.01 -19.88
C GLU A 27 28.37 -0.56 -18.93
N MET A 28 27.12 -0.10 -19.06
CA MET A 28 26.00 -0.80 -18.47
C MET A 28 25.92 -2.18 -19.12
N ALA A 29 26.68 -3.13 -18.59
CA ALA A 29 26.61 -4.52 -18.98
C ALA A 29 25.13 -4.95 -18.89
N LYS A 30 24.58 -5.45 -20.00
CA LYS A 30 23.15 -5.77 -20.09
C LYS A 30 22.77 -6.68 -18.94
N SER A 31 21.88 -6.21 -18.07
CA SER A 31 21.33 -6.99 -16.97
C SER A 31 20.10 -7.79 -17.44
N LYS A 32 19.64 -8.74 -16.63
CA LYS A 32 18.43 -9.53 -16.94
C LYS A 32 17.20 -8.61 -16.95
N ASN A 33 16.56 -8.45 -18.10
CA ASN A 33 15.39 -7.58 -18.25
C ASN A 33 14.14 -8.04 -17.47
N HIS A 34 14.01 -9.35 -17.16
CA HIS A 34 12.88 -9.89 -16.41
C HIS A 34 13.20 -11.25 -15.78
N THR A 35 12.69 -11.51 -14.57
CA THR A 35 12.75 -12.84 -13.94
C THR A 35 11.56 -13.11 -13.01
N ALA A 36 10.95 -14.29 -13.16
CA ALA A 36 9.97 -14.83 -12.22
C ALA A 36 10.64 -15.69 -11.12
N HIS A 37 11.97 -15.80 -11.14
CA HIS A 37 12.70 -16.56 -10.14
C HIS A 37 12.47 -15.99 -8.73
N ASN A 38 12.34 -16.89 -7.75
CA ASN A 38 12.07 -16.57 -6.34
C ASN A 38 10.70 -15.89 -6.06
N GLN A 39 9.84 -15.64 -7.05
CA GLN A 39 8.52 -15.05 -6.80
C GLN A 39 7.61 -16.02 -6.04
N SER A 40 7.53 -17.28 -6.50
CA SER A 40 6.73 -18.32 -5.84
C SER A 40 7.24 -18.62 -4.42
N ALA A 41 8.56 -18.68 -4.23
CA ALA A 41 9.16 -18.89 -2.91
C ALA A 41 8.79 -17.76 -1.94
N LYS A 42 8.91 -16.49 -2.36
CA LYS A 42 8.49 -15.33 -1.55
C LYS A 42 6.98 -15.33 -1.25
N ALA A 43 6.15 -15.67 -2.23
CA ALA A 43 4.70 -15.75 -2.04
C ALA A 43 4.30 -16.82 -1.01
N HIS A 44 5.05 -17.91 -0.93
CA HIS A 44 4.77 -19.02 -0.03
C HIS A 44 5.39 -18.88 1.37
N LYS A 45 6.37 -17.97 1.59
CA LYS A 45 6.96 -17.73 2.93
C LYS A 45 5.91 -17.47 4.02
N ASN A 46 4.92 -16.63 3.71
CA ASN A 46 3.80 -16.34 4.61
C ASN A 46 2.49 -17.07 4.21
N GLY A 47 2.57 -17.86 3.14
CA GLY A 47 1.44 -18.50 2.47
C GLY A 47 0.52 -17.54 1.72
N ILE A 48 -0.11 -18.03 0.65
CA ILE A 48 -1.17 -17.32 -0.06
C ILE A 48 -2.43 -17.35 0.82
N LYS A 49 -2.79 -16.19 1.39
CA LYS A 49 -3.96 -16.10 2.27
C LYS A 49 -5.25 -16.14 1.45
N LYS A 50 -6.18 -16.99 1.88
CA LYS A 50 -7.54 -17.04 1.32
C LYS A 50 -8.34 -15.80 1.75
N PRO A 51 -9.31 -15.32 0.95
CA PRO A 51 -10.20 -14.24 1.37
C PRO A 51 -10.95 -14.64 2.65
N ARG A 52 -11.13 -13.68 3.56
CA ARG A 52 -11.80 -13.93 4.84
C ARG A 52 -13.29 -14.12 4.61
N ARG A 53 -13.84 -15.23 5.12
CA ARG A 53 -15.30 -15.46 5.14
C ARG A 53 -15.91 -14.70 6.32
N HIS A 54 -16.85 -13.80 6.02
CA HIS A 54 -17.65 -13.09 7.02
C HIS A 54 -19.06 -13.67 7.05
N ARG A 55 -19.78 -13.53 8.17
CA ARG A 55 -21.20 -13.97 8.30
C ARG A 55 -22.09 -13.29 7.26
N HIS A 56 -21.82 -12.04 6.95
CA HIS A 56 -22.51 -11.26 5.94
C HIS A 56 -21.49 -10.71 4.94
N THR A 57 -21.69 -11.02 3.66
CA THR A 57 -20.85 -10.55 2.55
C THR A 57 -21.42 -9.26 1.96
N SER A 58 -20.60 -8.53 1.19
CA SER A 58 -21.05 -7.32 0.51
C SER A 58 -22.09 -7.64 -0.57
N THR A 59 -23.19 -6.88 -0.60
CA THR A 59 -24.25 -7.02 -1.63
C THR A 59 -23.97 -6.18 -2.90
N LYS A 60 -22.74 -5.70 -3.07
CA LYS A 60 -22.33 -4.89 -4.23
C LYS A 60 -22.39 -5.75 -5.50
N GLY A 61 -23.05 -5.24 -6.54
CA GLY A 61 -23.20 -5.94 -7.83
C GLY A 61 -24.39 -6.91 -7.92
N MET A 62 -25.21 -7.04 -6.87
CA MET A 62 -26.47 -7.79 -6.98
C MET A 62 -27.58 -6.91 -7.61
N ASP A 63 -28.54 -7.58 -8.26
CA ASP A 63 -29.72 -6.98 -8.88
C ASP A 63 -30.41 -5.91 -7.99
N PRO A 64 -30.51 -4.66 -8.48
CA PRO A 64 -31.24 -3.60 -7.80
C PRO A 64 -32.70 -3.95 -7.46
N LYS A 65 -33.41 -4.74 -8.28
CA LYS A 65 -34.81 -5.11 -8.01
C LYS A 65 -34.91 -6.00 -6.79
N PHE A 66 -34.05 -7.01 -6.67
CA PHE A 66 -33.95 -7.82 -5.47
C PHE A 66 -33.57 -6.98 -4.24
N LEU A 67 -32.60 -6.06 -4.36
CA LEU A 67 -32.19 -5.19 -3.25
C LEU A 67 -33.33 -4.32 -2.73
N ARG A 68 -34.15 -3.76 -3.63
CA ARG A 68 -35.34 -2.99 -3.25
C ARG A 68 -36.33 -3.85 -2.48
N ASN A 69 -36.62 -5.06 -2.98
CA ASN A 69 -37.51 -5.98 -2.30
C ASN A 69 -36.99 -6.40 -0.91
N GLN A 70 -35.72 -6.77 -0.81
CA GLN A 70 -35.10 -7.17 0.46
C GLN A 70 -35.13 -6.04 1.50
N ARG A 71 -35.04 -4.78 1.07
CA ARG A 71 -35.19 -3.61 1.96
C ARG A 71 -36.62 -3.49 2.49
N TYR A 72 -37.62 -3.62 1.63
CA TYR A 72 -39.03 -3.56 2.06
C TYR A 72 -39.40 -4.73 2.97
N ALA A 73 -39.03 -5.96 2.60
CA ALA A 73 -39.28 -7.15 3.43
C ALA A 73 -38.69 -6.99 4.84
N ARG A 74 -37.41 -6.59 4.95
CA ARG A 74 -36.78 -6.33 6.25
C ARG A 74 -37.49 -5.23 7.05
N LYS A 75 -37.94 -4.16 6.40
CA LYS A 75 -38.65 -3.05 7.06
C LYS A 75 -39.93 -3.51 7.75
N HIS A 76 -40.69 -4.40 7.13
CA HIS A 76 -41.97 -4.88 7.68
C HIS A 76 -41.82 -6.10 8.59
N ASN A 77 -40.77 -6.91 8.41
CA ASN A 77 -40.48 -8.07 9.26
C ASN A 77 -39.97 -7.69 10.67
N VAL A 78 -39.32 -6.53 10.84
CA VAL A 78 -38.85 -6.08 12.17
C VAL A 78 -40.04 -5.76 13.09
N LYS A 79 -41.09 -5.11 12.55
CA LYS A 79 -42.32 -4.83 13.31
C LYS A 79 -43.09 -6.09 13.70
N SER A 80 -43.09 -7.13 12.88
CA SER A 80 -43.71 -8.41 13.26
C SER A 80 -42.81 -9.22 14.21
N GLY A 81 -41.49 -9.10 14.12
CA GLY A 81 -40.54 -9.75 15.03
C GLY A 81 -40.62 -9.26 16.48
N GLU A 82 -40.77 -7.94 16.69
CA GLU A 82 -40.95 -7.36 18.04
C GLU A 82 -42.26 -7.81 18.70
N ASN A 83 -43.34 -7.96 17.92
CA ASN A 83 -44.61 -8.50 18.41
C ASN A 83 -44.53 -10.03 18.65
N ALA A 84 -43.79 -10.76 17.81
CA ALA A 84 -43.61 -12.20 17.95
C ALA A 84 -42.71 -12.59 19.15
N SER A 85 -41.76 -11.73 19.55
CA SER A 85 -40.94 -11.94 20.76
C SER A 85 -41.61 -11.47 22.06
N ALA A 86 -42.77 -10.80 21.97
CA ALA A 86 -43.54 -10.34 23.12
C ALA A 86 -44.70 -11.29 23.48
N GLU A 87 -45.00 -12.26 22.62
CA GLU A 87 -46.01 -13.32 22.85
C GLU A 87 -45.38 -14.66 23.28
N GLU A 88 -44.12 -14.66 23.72
CA GLU A 88 -43.46 -15.76 24.44
C GLU A 88 -43.12 -15.36 25.88
#